data_AF-A0A349KUL3-F1
#
_entry.id   AF-A0A349KUL3-F1
#
_cell.length_a   1.000
_cell.length_b   1.000
_cell.length_c   1.000
_cell.angle_alpha   90.00
_cell.angle_beta   90.00
_cell.angle_gamma   90.00
#
_symmetry.space_group_name_H-M   'P 1'
#
loop_
_entity.id
_entity.type
_entity.pdbx_description
1 polymer ?
#
loop_
_entity_poly.entity_id
_entity_poly.type
_entity_poly.pdbx_seq_one_letter_code
_entity_poly.pdbx_strand_id
1 'polypeptide(L)'
;MRPFKLLAIGALGFCLAGWARAFPAIYHVNVDTSSLSGSAGALDFNFNPGPLTAQAAMLQIQNFSSDGTPSSAPVISGDVSGGPLPATLTFDNGGGFNDYFNGFAFGTALSFDVTLFGPALQAPDGVATSGSTFAFSLFSDAAGTHPALTSNTAAGFAYTVDVNLDGSTTATSFLLAPVPLPEPGSPALMGAGLAILLLSRRRRSQGAAAPALAWRGR
;
A
#
# COMPACT_ATOMS: atom_id res chain seq x y z
N MET A 1 26.49 -17.94 -63.12
CA MET A 1 26.57 -19.01 -62.10
C MET A 1 26.15 -18.42 -60.75
N ARG A 2 25.18 -19.06 -60.08
CA ARG A 2 24.59 -18.79 -58.74
C ARG A 2 25.62 -19.03 -57.61
N PRO A 3 25.45 -18.58 -56.34
CA PRO A 3 24.22 -18.64 -55.49
C PRO A 3 23.95 -17.37 -54.63
N PHE A 4 22.76 -16.90 -54.22
CA PHE A 4 21.48 -17.44 -53.71
C PHE A 4 21.58 -18.42 -52.52
N LYS A 5 21.36 -17.89 -51.30
CA LYS A 5 20.90 -18.49 -50.02
C LYS A 5 21.86 -18.22 -48.84
N LEU A 6 21.38 -17.45 -47.85
CA LEU A 6 21.75 -17.36 -46.42
C LEU A 6 21.34 -15.94 -45.98
N LEU A 7 20.49 -15.66 -44.99
CA LEU A 7 19.86 -16.46 -43.97
C LEU A 7 18.66 -15.62 -43.48
N ALA A 8 17.45 -16.04 -43.80
CA ALA A 8 16.24 -15.57 -43.13
C ALA A 8 16.09 -16.39 -41.85
N ILE A 9 16.32 -15.81 -40.68
CA ILE A 9 15.76 -16.18 -39.36
C ILE A 9 16.11 -15.00 -38.44
N GLY A 10 15.12 -14.17 -38.12
CA GLY A 10 15.32 -13.05 -37.18
C GLY A 10 14.08 -12.20 -36.95
N ALA A 11 12.89 -12.72 -37.27
CA ALA A 11 11.64 -11.95 -37.19
C ALA A 11 10.44 -12.85 -36.89
N LEU A 12 10.50 -13.63 -35.80
CA LEU A 12 9.30 -14.31 -35.28
C LEU A 12 9.43 -14.55 -33.77
N GLY A 13 9.33 -13.45 -33.02
CA GLY A 13 9.39 -13.47 -31.56
C GLY A 13 8.91 -12.16 -30.96
N PHE A 14 7.96 -11.47 -31.60
CA PHE A 14 7.21 -10.43 -30.92
C PHE A 14 6.06 -11.11 -30.19
N CYS A 15 6.26 -11.20 -28.88
CA CYS A 15 5.36 -11.73 -27.89
C CYS A 15 3.91 -11.40 -28.23
N LEU A 16 3.09 -12.45 -28.35
CA LEU A 16 1.71 -12.40 -27.88
C LEU A 16 1.81 -12.10 -26.37
N ALA A 17 1.98 -10.82 -26.02
CA ALA A 17 1.68 -10.32 -24.70
C ALA A 17 0.15 -10.39 -24.57
N GLY A 18 -0.36 -11.61 -24.42
CA GLY A 18 -1.67 -11.82 -23.86
C GLY A 18 -1.72 -11.05 -22.55
N TRP A 19 -2.85 -10.40 -22.29
CA TRP A 19 -3.10 -9.64 -21.07
C TRP A 19 -3.06 -10.61 -19.89
N ALA A 20 -1.88 -10.93 -19.40
CA ALA A 20 -1.71 -11.71 -18.19
C ALA A 20 -2.17 -10.81 -17.04
N ARG A 21 -3.42 -10.96 -16.63
CA ARG A 21 -3.91 -10.37 -15.39
C ARG A 21 -3.45 -11.28 -14.26
N ALA A 22 -2.61 -10.75 -13.36
CA ALA A 22 -2.27 -11.46 -12.13
C ALA A 22 -3.55 -11.66 -11.33
N PHE A 23 -3.88 -12.92 -11.06
CA PHE A 23 -5.11 -13.30 -10.39
C PHE A 23 -4.77 -14.23 -9.22
N PRO A 24 -5.28 -13.99 -7.99
CA PRO A 24 -6.17 -12.90 -7.57
C PRO A 24 -5.53 -11.51 -7.57
N ALA A 25 -6.35 -10.45 -7.54
CA ALA A 25 -5.85 -9.08 -7.36
C ALA A 25 -5.57 -8.83 -5.87
N ILE A 26 -4.33 -8.51 -5.52
CA ILE A 26 -3.87 -8.35 -4.13
C ILE A 26 -3.40 -6.90 -3.92
N TYR A 27 -3.92 -6.26 -2.87
CA TYR A 27 -3.50 -4.92 -2.44
C TYR A 27 -2.99 -4.95 -1.01
N HIS A 28 -1.77 -4.46 -0.81
CA HIS A 28 -1.20 -4.28 0.52
C HIS A 28 -1.58 -2.92 1.07
N VAL A 29 -2.34 -2.89 2.16
CA VAL A 29 -2.72 -1.68 2.88
C VAL A 29 -1.83 -1.55 4.10
N ASN A 30 -1.17 -0.40 4.25
CA ASN A 30 -0.36 -0.07 5.41
C ASN A 30 -0.75 1.32 5.90
N VAL A 31 -1.04 1.43 7.19
CA VAL A 31 -1.55 2.66 7.81
C VAL A 31 -0.66 3.02 8.99
N ASP A 32 -0.15 4.24 8.98
CA ASP A 32 0.47 4.86 10.15
C ASP A 32 -0.65 5.38 11.05
N THR A 33 -0.83 4.75 12.21
CA THR A 33 -1.81 5.14 13.23
C THR A 33 -1.17 5.84 14.43
N SER A 34 0.09 6.27 14.32
CA SER A 34 0.84 6.88 15.43
C SER A 34 0.13 8.07 16.08
N SER A 35 -0.61 8.87 15.31
CA SER A 35 -1.39 10.00 15.82
C SER A 35 -2.65 9.59 16.61
N LEU A 36 -3.07 8.33 16.52
CA LEU A 36 -4.16 7.72 17.30
C LEU A 36 -3.64 6.78 18.40
N SER A 37 -2.32 6.58 18.51
CA SER A 37 -1.75 5.59 19.43
C SER A 37 -2.22 5.80 20.87
N GLY A 38 -2.75 4.74 21.47
CA GLY A 38 -3.30 4.73 22.83
C GLY A 38 -4.75 5.21 22.94
N SER A 39 -5.38 5.67 21.85
CA SER A 39 -6.81 6.00 21.85
C SER A 39 -7.66 4.81 21.43
N ALA A 40 -8.89 4.77 21.96
CA ALA A 40 -9.93 3.87 21.47
C ALA A 40 -10.60 4.47 20.22
N GLY A 41 -10.93 3.63 19.26
CA GLY A 41 -11.66 3.99 18.06
C GLY A 41 -12.30 2.76 17.44
N ALA A 42 -12.45 2.76 16.13
CA ALA A 42 -13.00 1.61 15.40
C ALA A 42 -12.38 1.44 14.01
N LEU A 43 -12.42 0.21 13.52
CA LEU A 43 -12.12 -0.18 12.16
C LEU A 43 -13.40 -0.65 11.49
N ASP A 44 -13.58 -0.28 10.22
CA ASP A 44 -14.74 -0.63 9.42
C ASP A 44 -14.26 -1.11 8.05
N PHE A 45 -14.72 -2.30 7.66
CA PHE A 45 -14.44 -2.92 6.38
C PHE A 45 -15.78 -3.25 5.72
N ASN A 46 -16.02 -2.68 4.53
CA ASN A 46 -17.19 -2.98 3.73
C ASN A 46 -16.81 -3.54 2.37
N PHE A 47 -17.65 -4.42 1.82
CA PHE A 47 -17.56 -4.83 0.43
C PHE A 47 -18.95 -4.96 -0.18
N ASN A 48 -19.38 -3.91 -0.88
CA ASN A 48 -20.76 -3.76 -1.29
C ASN A 48 -20.89 -3.76 -2.82
N PRO A 49 -21.94 -4.40 -3.38
CA PRO A 49 -22.29 -4.20 -4.77
C PRO A 49 -22.78 -2.76 -4.99
N GLY A 50 -22.58 -2.24 -6.19
CA GLY A 50 -23.23 -1.00 -6.60
C GLY A 50 -24.76 -1.14 -6.65
N PRO A 51 -25.49 -0.03 -6.81
CA PRO A 51 -26.95 0.01 -6.64
C PRO A 51 -27.75 -0.72 -7.74
N LEU A 52 -27.08 -1.27 -8.76
CA LEU A 52 -27.70 -1.98 -9.88
C LEU A 52 -27.30 -3.47 -9.84
N THR A 53 -27.28 -4.12 -11.00
CA THR A 53 -26.86 -5.52 -11.09
C THR A 53 -25.33 -5.61 -11.06
N ALA A 54 -24.78 -6.18 -10.00
CA ALA A 54 -23.38 -6.56 -9.90
C ALA A 54 -23.19 -8.05 -10.18
N GLN A 55 -22.10 -8.41 -10.84
CA GLN A 55 -21.66 -9.80 -10.96
C GLN A 55 -21.00 -10.25 -9.66
N ALA A 56 -21.11 -11.54 -9.32
CA ALA A 56 -20.51 -12.09 -8.11
C ALA A 56 -19.01 -11.82 -8.02
N ALA A 57 -18.59 -11.27 -6.89
CA ALA A 57 -17.22 -10.98 -6.51
C ALA A 57 -17.03 -11.33 -5.04
N MET A 58 -15.81 -11.70 -4.69
CA MET A 58 -15.42 -12.03 -3.33
C MET A 58 -14.15 -11.28 -2.95
N LEU A 59 -14.01 -11.06 -1.66
CA LEU A 59 -12.88 -10.38 -1.06
C LEU A 59 -12.43 -11.12 0.21
N GLN A 60 -11.13 -11.15 0.43
CA GLN A 60 -10.55 -11.58 1.70
C GLN A 60 -9.66 -10.49 2.28
N ILE A 61 -9.81 -10.25 3.59
CA ILE A 61 -8.85 -9.49 4.39
C ILE A 61 -7.92 -10.51 5.07
N GLN A 62 -6.64 -10.48 4.71
CA GLN A 62 -5.63 -11.43 5.17
C GLN A 62 -4.43 -10.69 5.76
N ASN A 63 -3.54 -11.44 6.41
CA ASN A 63 -2.27 -10.93 6.92
C ASN A 63 -2.42 -9.68 7.79
N PHE A 64 -3.52 -9.60 8.56
CA PHE A 64 -3.74 -8.48 9.46
C PHE A 64 -2.66 -8.46 10.55
N SER A 65 -1.98 -7.35 10.68
CA SER A 65 -0.94 -7.11 11.68
C SER A 65 -1.11 -5.70 12.24
N SER A 66 -0.97 -5.57 13.55
CA SER A 66 -0.98 -4.28 14.24
C SER A 66 -0.31 -4.44 15.60
N ASP A 67 0.22 -3.34 16.12
CA ASP A 67 0.62 -3.19 17.53
C ASP A 67 -0.53 -2.67 18.40
N GLY A 68 -1.71 -2.41 17.82
CA GLY A 68 -2.98 -2.22 18.51
C GLY A 68 -3.77 -3.53 18.68
N THR A 69 -4.95 -3.44 19.30
CA THR A 69 -5.78 -4.61 19.62
C THR A 69 -7.27 -4.35 19.43
N PRO A 70 -8.06 -5.32 18.93
CA PRO A 70 -9.51 -5.30 19.03
C PRO A 70 -9.97 -5.01 20.47
N SER A 71 -10.89 -4.05 20.63
CA SER A 71 -11.40 -3.64 21.94
C SER A 71 -12.85 -4.07 22.20
N SER A 72 -13.52 -4.64 21.20
CA SER A 72 -14.87 -5.21 21.31
C SER A 72 -15.00 -6.47 20.46
N ALA A 73 -16.13 -7.17 20.59
CA ALA A 73 -16.55 -8.11 19.56
C ALA A 73 -16.95 -7.33 18.29
N PRO A 74 -16.70 -7.88 17.09
CA PRO A 74 -17.13 -7.23 15.86
C PRO A 74 -18.65 -7.30 15.71
N VAL A 75 -19.21 -6.25 15.12
CA VAL A 75 -20.57 -6.20 14.60
C VAL A 75 -20.49 -6.55 13.12
N ILE A 76 -21.23 -7.56 12.70
CA ILE A 76 -21.18 -8.09 11.34
C ILE A 76 -22.58 -7.96 10.71
N SER A 77 -22.63 -7.48 9.48
CA SER A 77 -23.85 -7.42 8.65
C SER A 77 -23.58 -7.99 7.26
N GLY A 78 -24.61 -8.59 6.66
CA GLY A 78 -24.56 -9.11 5.29
C GLY A 78 -23.66 -10.34 5.15
N ASP A 79 -23.07 -10.47 3.97
CA ASP A 79 -22.32 -11.65 3.54
C ASP A 79 -20.84 -11.54 3.93
N VAL A 80 -20.62 -11.57 5.25
CA VAL A 80 -19.30 -11.53 5.87
C VAL A 80 -19.11 -12.74 6.77
N SER A 81 -17.95 -13.39 6.68
CA SER A 81 -17.62 -14.60 7.44
C SER A 81 -16.15 -14.65 7.84
N GLY A 82 -15.80 -15.63 8.68
CA GLY A 82 -14.46 -15.76 9.26
C GLY A 82 -14.28 -14.87 10.48
N GLY A 83 -13.05 -14.41 10.69
CA GLY A 83 -12.71 -13.54 11.82
C GLY A 83 -12.88 -14.19 13.21
N PRO A 84 -12.82 -13.38 14.28
CA PRO A 84 -12.49 -11.95 14.27
C PRO A 84 -11.02 -11.69 13.89
N LEU A 85 -10.67 -10.46 13.54
CA LEU A 85 -9.27 -10.05 13.33
C LEU A 85 -8.40 -10.47 14.54
N PRO A 86 -7.19 -11.04 14.32
CA PRO A 86 -6.42 -11.06 13.07
C PRO A 86 -6.73 -12.23 12.13
N ALA A 87 -7.70 -13.10 12.42
CA ALA A 87 -8.07 -14.18 11.51
C ALA A 87 -8.65 -13.62 10.20
N THR A 88 -8.53 -14.38 9.11
CA THR A 88 -9.02 -13.99 7.79
C THR A 88 -10.51 -13.66 7.84
N LEU A 89 -10.87 -12.51 7.27
CA LEU A 89 -12.26 -12.15 6.96
C LEU A 89 -12.53 -12.47 5.49
N THR A 90 -13.71 -12.99 5.20
CA THR A 90 -14.18 -13.23 3.83
C THR A 90 -15.50 -12.50 3.62
N PHE A 91 -15.59 -11.78 2.51
CA PHE A 91 -16.76 -11.05 2.06
C PHE A 91 -17.17 -11.58 0.69
N ASP A 92 -18.46 -11.61 0.41
CA ASP A 92 -18.98 -11.62 -0.95
C ASP A 92 -19.95 -10.45 -1.16
N ASN A 93 -20.22 -10.11 -2.42
CA ASN A 93 -21.09 -8.99 -2.77
C ASN A 93 -22.56 -9.40 -3.00
N GLY A 94 -23.00 -10.54 -2.45
CA GLY A 94 -24.38 -11.03 -2.61
C GLY A 94 -25.41 -10.12 -1.92
N GLY A 95 -25.07 -9.63 -0.73
CA GLY A 95 -25.87 -8.72 0.06
C GLY A 95 -25.68 -7.27 -0.35
N GLY A 96 -26.72 -6.45 -0.17
CA GLY A 96 -26.64 -5.02 -0.47
C GLY A 96 -25.74 -4.21 0.49
N PHE A 97 -25.46 -4.76 1.67
CA PHE A 97 -24.58 -4.15 2.67
C PHE A 97 -23.86 -5.22 3.51
N ASN A 98 -22.58 -5.43 3.21
CA ASN A 98 -21.69 -6.40 3.81
C ASN A 98 -20.60 -5.64 4.57
N ASP A 99 -20.65 -5.76 5.89
CA ASP A 99 -19.93 -4.89 6.81
C ASP A 99 -19.34 -5.70 7.98
N TYR A 100 -18.09 -5.37 8.30
CA TYR A 100 -17.40 -5.77 9.52
C TYR A 100 -16.95 -4.51 10.25
N PHE A 101 -17.63 -4.20 11.34
CA PHE A 101 -17.29 -3.09 12.22
C PHE A 101 -16.70 -3.61 13.53
N ASN A 102 -15.56 -3.09 13.96
CA ASN A 102 -14.91 -3.55 15.17
C ASN A 102 -14.27 -2.41 15.96
N GLY A 103 -14.58 -2.32 17.26
CA GLY A 103 -13.86 -1.45 18.17
C GLY A 103 -12.39 -1.83 18.23
N PHE A 104 -11.51 -0.82 18.26
CA PHE A 104 -10.07 -1.02 18.20
C PHE A 104 -9.34 -0.03 19.11
N ALA A 105 -8.39 -0.53 19.90
CA ALA A 105 -7.42 0.30 20.60
C ALA A 105 -6.17 0.45 19.72
N PHE A 106 -5.87 1.67 19.28
CA PHE A 106 -4.81 1.91 18.31
C PHE A 106 -3.42 1.80 18.92
N GLY A 107 -2.52 1.14 18.19
CA GLY A 107 -1.08 1.30 18.33
C GLY A 107 -0.56 2.33 17.33
N THR A 108 0.68 2.15 16.88
CA THR A 108 1.36 3.03 15.93
C THR A 108 1.19 2.62 14.47
N ALA A 109 0.84 1.36 14.19
CA ALA A 109 0.62 0.91 12.82
C ALA A 109 -0.40 -0.23 12.71
N LEU A 110 -1.01 -0.33 11.54
CA LEU A 110 -1.70 -1.54 11.11
C LEU A 110 -1.46 -1.81 9.62
N SER A 111 -1.52 -3.08 9.23
CA SER A 111 -1.41 -3.52 7.85
C SER A 111 -2.28 -4.75 7.60
N PHE A 112 -2.73 -4.91 6.36
CA PHE A 112 -3.46 -6.09 5.90
C PHE A 112 -3.44 -6.17 4.38
N ASP A 113 -3.78 -7.34 3.87
CA ASP A 113 -3.92 -7.59 2.44
C ASP A 113 -5.39 -7.68 2.05
N VAL A 114 -5.76 -6.99 0.98
CA VAL A 114 -7.05 -7.11 0.33
C VAL A 114 -6.87 -8.01 -0.89
N THR A 115 -7.45 -9.20 -0.85
CA THR A 115 -7.43 -10.15 -1.96
C THR A 115 -8.79 -10.22 -2.61
N LEU A 116 -8.91 -9.74 -3.85
CA LEU A 116 -10.14 -9.74 -4.65
C LEU A 116 -10.14 -10.87 -5.66
N PHE A 117 -11.24 -11.60 -5.74
CA PHE A 117 -11.40 -12.73 -6.63
C PHE A 117 -12.86 -13.00 -7.00
N GLY A 118 -13.09 -13.94 -7.92
CA GLY A 118 -14.42 -14.36 -8.35
C GLY A 118 -14.79 -13.97 -9.77
N PRO A 119 -16.00 -14.34 -10.22
CA PRO A 119 -16.44 -14.20 -11.61
C PRO A 119 -16.32 -12.79 -12.17
N ALA A 120 -16.69 -11.75 -11.41
CA ALA A 120 -16.64 -10.36 -11.85
C ALA A 120 -15.25 -9.90 -12.30
N LEU A 121 -14.19 -10.55 -11.80
CA LEU A 121 -12.82 -10.21 -12.13
C LEU A 121 -12.17 -11.22 -13.11
N GLN A 122 -12.54 -12.51 -13.01
CA GLN A 122 -11.95 -13.60 -13.81
C GLN A 122 -12.60 -13.77 -15.18
N ALA A 123 -13.92 -13.61 -15.23
CA ALA A 123 -14.74 -13.78 -16.43
C ALA A 123 -15.93 -12.80 -16.38
N PRO A 124 -15.67 -11.49 -16.58
CA PRO A 124 -16.74 -10.50 -16.65
C PRO A 124 -17.81 -10.90 -17.66
N ASP A 125 -19.07 -10.92 -17.24
CA ASP A 125 -20.17 -11.48 -18.04
C ASP A 125 -20.69 -10.52 -19.13
N GLY A 126 -20.32 -9.24 -19.06
CA GLY A 126 -20.82 -8.18 -19.95
C GLY A 126 -22.30 -7.83 -19.74
N VAL A 127 -22.93 -8.34 -18.67
CA VAL A 127 -24.33 -8.12 -18.29
C VAL A 127 -24.43 -7.22 -17.05
N ALA A 128 -23.45 -7.31 -16.14
CA ALA A 128 -23.39 -6.43 -14.98
C ALA A 128 -23.43 -4.94 -15.37
N THR A 129 -24.21 -4.17 -14.62
CA THR A 129 -24.43 -2.72 -14.84
C THR A 129 -23.85 -1.86 -13.72
N SER A 130 -23.40 -2.48 -12.63
CA SER A 130 -22.60 -1.82 -11.59
C SER A 130 -21.49 -2.73 -11.07
N GLY A 131 -20.38 -2.12 -10.64
CA GLY A 131 -19.27 -2.80 -10.00
C GLY A 131 -19.55 -3.17 -8.54
N SER A 132 -18.49 -3.43 -7.80
CA SER A 132 -18.53 -3.57 -6.34
C SER A 132 -17.34 -2.83 -5.74
N THR A 133 -17.49 -2.33 -4.53
CA THR A 133 -16.46 -1.50 -3.90
C THR A 133 -16.12 -2.06 -2.53
N PHE A 134 -14.83 -2.35 -2.35
CA PHE A 134 -14.24 -2.46 -1.03
C PHE A 134 -14.00 -1.06 -0.47
N ALA A 135 -14.38 -0.85 0.77
CA ALA A 135 -14.07 0.36 1.51
C ALA A 135 -13.52 0.01 2.89
N PHE A 136 -12.50 0.75 3.30
CA PHE A 136 -11.91 0.68 4.63
C PHE A 136 -11.92 2.06 5.27
N SER A 137 -12.39 2.13 6.51
CA SER A 137 -12.44 3.35 7.31
C SER A 137 -11.84 3.12 8.70
N LEU A 138 -11.31 4.20 9.27
CA LEU A 138 -10.91 4.26 10.67
C LEU A 138 -11.65 5.40 11.33
N PHE A 139 -12.00 5.22 12.60
CA PHE A 139 -12.69 6.22 13.39
C PHE A 139 -11.92 6.52 14.67
N SER A 140 -11.90 7.79 15.08
CA SER A 140 -11.26 8.22 16.34
C SER A 140 -12.15 8.00 17.57
N ASP A 141 -13.33 7.42 17.38
CA ASP A 141 -14.28 7.04 18.40
C ASP A 141 -14.82 5.62 18.15
N ALA A 142 -15.14 4.91 19.23
CA ALA A 142 -15.63 3.53 19.14
C ALA A 142 -17.04 3.41 18.51
N ALA A 143 -17.78 4.52 18.39
CA ALA A 143 -19.12 4.52 17.79
C ALA A 143 -19.09 4.70 16.27
N GLY A 144 -17.92 4.92 15.66
CA GLY A 144 -17.80 5.02 14.21
C GLY A 144 -18.33 6.34 13.64
N THR A 145 -18.26 7.44 14.40
CA THR A 145 -18.92 8.70 14.03
C THR A 145 -17.95 9.79 13.55
N HIS A 146 -16.67 9.67 13.88
CA HIS A 146 -15.62 10.62 13.55
C HIS A 146 -14.53 9.96 12.71
N PRO A 147 -14.62 10.02 11.35
CA PRO A 147 -13.59 9.49 10.47
C PRO A 147 -12.22 10.08 10.80
N ALA A 148 -11.22 9.21 10.82
CA ALA A 148 -9.84 9.55 11.15
C ALA A 148 -8.90 9.16 10.01
N LEU A 149 -7.76 9.86 9.93
CA LEU A 149 -6.68 9.58 8.98
C LEU A 149 -7.10 9.55 7.50
N THR A 150 -8.18 10.25 7.14
CA THR A 150 -8.67 10.33 5.76
C THR A 150 -8.83 11.78 5.30
N SER A 151 -8.52 12.03 4.02
CA SER A 151 -8.88 13.26 3.31
C SER A 151 -10.31 13.25 2.77
N ASN A 152 -10.99 12.09 2.75
CA ASN A 152 -12.37 11.95 2.29
C ASN A 152 -13.35 12.24 3.43
N THR A 153 -13.50 13.52 3.77
CA THR A 153 -14.37 13.94 4.88
C THR A 153 -15.86 13.78 4.58
N ALA A 154 -16.25 13.54 3.33
CA ALA A 154 -17.65 13.37 2.93
C ALA A 154 -18.16 11.95 3.18
N ALA A 155 -17.38 10.93 2.80
CA ALA A 155 -17.76 9.53 2.98
C ALA A 155 -17.02 8.83 4.12
N GLY A 156 -15.89 9.37 4.59
CA GLY A 156 -15.12 8.81 5.71
C GLY A 156 -14.17 7.66 5.34
N PHE A 157 -14.14 7.23 4.06
CA PHE A 157 -13.28 6.14 3.62
C PHE A 157 -11.80 6.54 3.64
N ALA A 158 -10.95 5.70 4.21
CA ALA A 158 -9.50 5.84 4.19
C ALA A 158 -8.88 5.17 2.95
N TYR A 159 -9.46 4.07 2.50
CA TYR A 159 -8.98 3.33 1.33
C TYR A 159 -10.14 2.63 0.62
N THR A 160 -10.15 2.61 -0.70
CA THR A 160 -11.14 1.86 -1.49
C THR A 160 -10.49 1.06 -2.61
N VAL A 161 -11.16 -0.03 -3.00
CA VAL A 161 -10.84 -0.76 -4.24
C VAL A 161 -12.13 -1.09 -4.96
N ASP A 162 -12.28 -0.55 -6.16
CA ASP A 162 -13.41 -0.83 -7.04
C ASP A 162 -13.13 -2.06 -7.90
N VAL A 163 -14.13 -2.91 -8.07
CA VAL A 163 -14.22 -3.98 -9.05
C VAL A 163 -15.03 -3.43 -10.23
N ASN A 164 -14.34 -3.19 -11.35
CA ASN A 164 -14.94 -2.59 -12.55
C ASN A 164 -15.65 -3.64 -13.40
N LEU A 165 -16.57 -3.19 -14.27
CA LEU A 165 -17.37 -4.05 -15.14
C LEU A 165 -16.54 -4.85 -16.16
N ASP A 166 -15.32 -4.42 -16.47
CA ASP A 166 -14.39 -5.12 -17.36
C ASP A 166 -13.46 -6.09 -16.60
N GLY A 167 -13.72 -6.32 -15.31
CA GLY A 167 -12.92 -7.15 -14.41
C GLY A 167 -11.56 -6.55 -14.02
N SER A 168 -11.28 -5.30 -14.39
CA SER A 168 -10.17 -4.56 -13.79
C SER A 168 -10.55 -4.10 -12.39
N THR A 169 -9.54 -3.63 -11.64
CA THR A 169 -9.73 -3.08 -10.31
C THR A 169 -9.05 -1.73 -10.18
N THR A 170 -9.66 -0.80 -9.45
CA THR A 170 -9.13 0.56 -9.23
C THR A 170 -8.99 0.82 -7.74
N ALA A 171 -7.76 0.98 -7.26
CA ALA A 171 -7.51 1.35 -5.87
C ALA A 171 -7.40 2.87 -5.71
N THR A 172 -8.01 3.41 -4.66
CA THR A 172 -7.91 4.82 -4.28
C THR A 172 -7.54 4.93 -2.81
N SER A 173 -6.45 5.63 -2.50
CA SER A 173 -6.06 5.95 -1.13
C SER A 173 -6.46 7.37 -0.78
N PHE A 174 -7.12 7.52 0.36
CA PHE A 174 -7.42 8.80 1.00
C PHE A 174 -6.64 8.98 2.30
N LEU A 175 -5.74 8.04 2.61
CA LEU A 175 -4.93 8.07 3.81
C LEU A 175 -4.09 9.36 3.85
N LEU A 176 -4.18 10.08 4.97
CA LEU A 176 -3.35 11.25 5.19
C LEU A 176 -1.88 10.81 5.34
N ALA A 177 -1.01 11.37 4.51
CA ALA A 177 0.42 11.09 4.60
C ALA A 177 0.98 11.60 5.95
N PRO A 178 1.99 10.91 6.52
CA PRO A 178 2.73 11.45 7.65
C PRO A 178 3.29 12.82 7.29
N VAL A 179 3.15 13.81 8.17
CA VAL A 179 3.74 15.13 7.96
C VAL A 179 5.26 14.92 7.90
N PRO A 180 5.95 15.27 6.79
CA PRO A 180 7.39 15.12 6.73
C PRO A 180 8.02 15.98 7.83
N LEU A 181 8.60 15.33 8.83
CA LEU A 181 9.45 16.01 9.80
C LEU A 181 10.63 16.62 9.03
N PRO A 182 10.97 17.91 9.23
CA PRO A 182 12.20 18.46 8.69
C PRO A 182 13.36 17.58 9.16
N GLU A 183 14.06 16.92 8.24
CA GLU A 183 15.19 16.08 8.62
C GLU A 183 16.19 16.91 9.44
N PRO A 184 16.56 16.48 10.66
CA PRO A 184 17.46 17.25 11.50
C PRO A 184 18.87 17.25 10.89
N GLY A 185 19.21 18.29 10.12
CA GLY A 185 20.58 18.68 9.80
C GLY A 185 21.49 17.66 9.11
N SER A 186 21.01 16.50 8.68
CA SER A 186 21.77 15.45 7.97
C SER A 186 22.68 16.00 6.85
N PRO A 187 22.22 16.92 5.97
CA PRO A 187 23.10 17.51 4.95
C PRO A 187 24.17 18.44 5.55
N ALA A 188 23.87 19.15 6.64
CA ALA A 188 24.84 20.02 7.32
C ALA A 188 25.93 19.21 8.04
N LEU A 189 25.57 18.09 8.68
CA LEU A 189 26.52 17.17 9.30
C LEU A 189 27.40 16.47 8.27
N MET A 190 26.82 16.05 7.14
CA MET A 190 27.58 15.45 6.05
C MET A 190 28.54 16.46 5.40
N GLY A 191 28.11 17.71 5.24
CA GLY A 191 28.94 18.83 4.79
C GLY A 191 30.08 19.15 5.76
N ALA A 192 29.81 19.18 7.07
CA ALA A 192 30.82 19.40 8.11
C ALA A 192 31.86 18.26 8.14
N GLY A 193 31.43 17.00 8.02
CA GLY A 193 32.32 15.85 7.97
C GLY A 193 33.27 15.88 6.76
N LEU A 194 32.76 16.23 5.58
CA LEU A 194 33.58 16.38 4.37
C LEU A 194 34.58 17.54 4.49
N ALA A 195 34.18 18.66 5.10
CA ALA A 195 35.07 19.78 5.33
C ALA A 195 36.24 19.41 6.26
N ILE A 196 35.97 18.68 7.34
CA ILE A 196 37.00 18.19 8.27
C ILE A 196 37.97 17.21 7.59
N LEU A 197 37.46 16.31 6.73
CA LEU A 197 38.29 15.38 5.96
C LEU A 197 39.19 16.09 4.94
N LEU A 198 38.68 17.13 4.27
CA LEU A 198 39.47 17.92 3.33
C LEU A 198 40.54 18.76 4.04
N LEU A 199 40.20 19.37 5.18
CA LEU A 199 41.14 20.14 6.00
C LEU A 199 42.24 19.26 6.63
N SER A 200 41.89 18.05 7.08
CA SER A 200 42.87 17.10 7.64
C SER A 200 43.82 16.54 6.58
N ARG A 201 43.35 16.30 5.35
CA ARG A 201 44.21 15.92 4.21
C ARG A 201 45.20 17.01 3.82
N ARG A 202 44.76 18.28 3.79
CA ARG A 202 45.62 19.44 3.50
C ARG A 202 46.73 19.63 4.54
N ARG A 203 46.44 19.40 5.82
CA ARG A 203 47.46 19.48 6.89
C ARG A 203 48.51 18.37 6.78
N ARG A 204 48.11 17.16 6.34
CA ARG A 204 49.06 16.06 6.12
C ARG A 204 49.99 16.28 4.93
N SER A 205 49.51 16.89 3.85
CA SER A 205 50.36 17.16 2.68
C SER A 205 51.38 18.29 2.93
N GLN A 206 51.06 19.26 3.79
CA GLN A 206 51.98 20.35 4.14
C GLN A 206 53.07 19.94 5.15
N GLY A 207 52.83 18.91 5.96
CA GLY A 207 53.85 18.36 6.88
C GLY A 207 54.91 17.46 6.21
N ALA A 208 54.71 17.06 4.95
CA ALA A 208 55.64 16.20 4.21
C ALA A 208 56.75 16.98 3.46
N ALA A 209 56.75 18.31 3.52
CA ALA A 209 57.80 19.15 2.96
C ALA A 209 58.72 19.69 4.07
N ALA A 210 59.62 18.85 4.58
CA ALA A 210 60.77 19.30 5.37
C ALA A 210 61.97 19.58 4.43
N PRO A 211 62.83 20.58 4.74
CA PRO A 211 63.73 21.19 3.77
C PRO A 211 64.95 20.31 3.47
N ALA A 212 65.35 20.25 2.20
CA ALA A 212 66.65 19.72 1.80
C ALA A 212 67.75 20.67 2.29
N LEU A 213 68.35 20.35 3.44
CA LEU A 213 69.54 21.04 3.95
C LEU A 213 70.75 20.64 3.12
N ALA A 214 71.20 21.58 2.28
CA ALA A 214 72.34 21.45 1.40
C ALA A 214 73.64 21.26 2.18
N TRP A 215 74.32 20.14 1.95
CA TRP A 215 75.70 19.89 2.36
C TRP A 215 76.64 20.74 1.50
N ARG A 216 77.24 21.79 2.08
CA ARG A 216 78.38 22.52 1.47
C ARG A 216 79.67 22.02 2.12
N GLY A 217 80.44 21.25 1.36
CA GLY A 217 81.84 20.97 1.65
C GLY A 217 82.75 22.00 0.98
N ARG A 218 83.51 22.73 1.79
CA ARG A 218 84.97 22.96 1.72
C ARG A 218 85.35 24.08 2.67
#